data_AF-A0A367KNG5-F1
#
_entry.id   AF-A0A367KNG5-F1
#
_cell.length_a   1.000
_cell.length_b   1.000
_cell.length_c   1.000
_cell.angle_alpha   90.00
_cell.angle_beta   90.00
_cell.angle_gamma   90.00
#
_symmetry.space_group_name_H-M   'P 1'
#
loop_
_entity.id
_entity.type
_entity.pdbx_description
1 polymer ?
#
loop_
_entity_poly.entity_id
_entity_poly.type
_entity_poly.pdbx_seq_one_letter_code
_entity_poly.pdbx_strand_id
1 'polypeptide(L)'
;MSEHHEDELAPTQTTGYKPGEKKSLQEYQTLDAEDESLNKWKESLGLNKSGQTGPHDDPRKVIVEYLALEVQGREDVRVDLSTP
;
A
#
# COMPACT_ATOMS: atom_id res chain seq x y z
N MET A 1 -24.76 -6.32 -28.10
CA MET A 1 -23.32 -6.18 -28.41
C MET A 1 -22.63 -5.42 -27.26
N SER A 2 -22.78 -5.90 -26.02
CA SER A 2 -22.31 -5.19 -24.82
C SER A 2 -21.69 -6.13 -23.77
N GLU A 3 -22.01 -7.42 -23.80
CA GLU A 3 -21.51 -8.43 -22.85
C GLU A 3 -20.06 -8.87 -23.08
N HIS A 4 -19.46 -8.62 -24.24
CA HIS A 4 -18.08 -9.06 -24.54
C HIS A 4 -16.98 -8.16 -23.96
N HIS A 5 -17.31 -6.97 -23.46
CA HIS A 5 -16.30 -5.98 -23.06
C HIS A 5 -16.00 -6.00 -21.55
N GLU A 6 -16.92 -6.48 -20.72
CA GLU A 6 -16.74 -6.53 -19.26
C GLU A 6 -15.71 -7.58 -18.84
N ASP A 7 -15.60 -8.69 -19.58
CA ASP A 7 -14.65 -9.78 -19.30
C ASP A 7 -13.19 -9.39 -19.62
N GLU A 8 -12.95 -8.60 -20.67
CA GLU A 8 -11.62 -8.06 -20.99
C GLU A 8 -11.11 -7.01 -19.98
N LEU A 9 -12.02 -6.32 -19.30
CA LEU A 9 -11.69 -5.32 -18.29
C LEU A 9 -11.57 -5.91 -16.88
N ALA A 10 -11.88 -7.21 -16.71
CA ALA A 10 -11.74 -7.87 -15.44
C ALA A 10 -10.26 -8.02 -15.07
N PRO A 11 -9.86 -7.72 -13.82
CA PRO A 11 -8.48 -7.92 -13.39
C PRO A 11 -8.12 -9.40 -13.52
N THR A 12 -7.03 -9.68 -14.22
CA THR A 12 -6.50 -11.04 -14.32
C THR A 12 -6.19 -11.55 -12.92
N GLN A 13 -6.87 -12.60 -12.47
CA GLN A 13 -6.52 -13.22 -11.20
C GLN A 13 -5.10 -13.77 -11.32
N THR A 14 -4.19 -13.30 -10.47
CA THR A 14 -2.84 -13.82 -10.41
C THR A 14 -2.90 -15.28 -9.96
N THR A 15 -2.61 -16.20 -10.89
CA THR A 15 -2.70 -17.64 -10.65
C THR A 15 -1.92 -18.02 -9.39
N GLY A 16 -2.63 -18.45 -8.34
CA GLY A 16 -2.04 -18.97 -7.10
C GLY A 16 -1.74 -17.96 -5.99
N TYR A 17 -1.91 -16.65 -6.20
CA TYR A 17 -1.77 -15.68 -5.09
C TYR A 17 -2.98 -15.76 -4.16
N LYS A 18 -2.72 -15.95 -2.87
CA LYS A 18 -3.73 -15.92 -1.82
C LYS A 18 -3.42 -14.73 -0.90
N PRO A 19 -4.27 -13.70 -0.86
CA PRO A 19 -4.11 -12.62 0.10
C PRO A 19 -4.01 -13.18 1.51
N GLY A 20 -3.06 -12.68 2.30
CA GLY A 20 -2.91 -13.09 3.70
C GLY A 20 -4.07 -12.62 4.56
N GLU A 21 -4.19 -13.18 5.77
CA GLU A 21 -5.16 -12.70 6.75
C GLU A 21 -4.88 -11.24 7.12
N LYS A 22 -5.95 -10.46 7.21
CA LYS A 22 -5.88 -9.07 7.63
C LYS A 22 -5.58 -9.03 9.12
N LYS A 23 -4.43 -8.45 9.48
CA LYS A 23 -4.06 -8.11 10.86
C LYS A 23 -3.75 -6.63 10.99
N SER A 24 -4.10 -6.05 12.13
CA SER A 24 -3.76 -4.66 12.47
C SER A 24 -2.30 -4.52 12.89
N LEU A 25 -1.78 -3.30 12.85
CA LEU A 25 -0.42 -3.00 13.32
C LEU A 25 -0.24 -3.38 14.80
N GLN A 26 -1.27 -3.14 15.62
CA GLN A 26 -1.23 -3.44 17.06
C GLN A 26 -1.17 -4.96 17.31
N GLU A 27 -1.87 -5.76 16.51
CA GLU A 27 -1.77 -7.21 16.57
C GLU A 27 -0.36 -7.69 16.18
N TYR A 28 0.25 -7.12 15.14
CA TYR A 28 1.63 -7.46 14.76
C TYR A 28 2.66 -7.06 15.82
N GLN A 29 2.47 -5.94 16.51
CA GLN A 29 3.33 -5.50 17.62
C GLN A 29 3.25 -6.45 18.83
N THR A 30 2.06 -6.99 19.12
CA THR A 30 1.85 -7.84 20.29
C THR A 30 2.22 -9.30 20.04
N LEU A 31 2.06 -9.78 18.80
CA LEU A 31 2.41 -11.14 18.41
C LEU A 31 3.91 -11.36 18.64
N ASP A 32 4.30 -12.43 19.34
CA ASP A 32 5.71 -12.76 19.59
C ASP A 32 6.54 -11.62 20.24
N ALA A 33 5.90 -10.79 21.07
CA ALA A 33 6.57 -9.65 21.73
C ALA A 33 7.77 -10.06 22.61
N GLU A 34 7.83 -11.32 23.04
CA GLU A 34 8.93 -11.88 23.82
C GLU A 34 10.15 -12.28 22.96
N ASP A 35 10.04 -12.24 21.63
CA ASP A 35 11.13 -12.55 20.71
C ASP A 35 11.83 -11.27 20.22
N GLU A 36 13.04 -11.03 20.74
CA GLU A 36 13.85 -9.87 20.39
C GLU A 36 14.20 -9.80 18.89
N SER A 37 14.38 -10.95 18.24
CA SER A 37 14.74 -11.02 16.82
C SER A 37 13.56 -10.62 15.93
N LEU A 38 12.36 -11.10 16.26
CA LEU A 38 11.14 -10.73 15.55
C LEU A 38 10.75 -9.28 15.81
N ASN A 39 10.99 -8.76 17.00
CA ASN A 39 10.79 -7.34 17.30
C ASN A 39 11.69 -6.45 16.44
N LYS A 40 13.01 -6.73 16.39
CA LYS A 40 13.95 -5.99 15.52
C LYS A 40 13.56 -6.07 14.04
N TRP A 41 13.12 -7.23 13.59
CA TRP A 41 12.63 -7.40 12.21
C TRP A 41 11.38 -6.55 11.94
N LYS A 42 10.38 -6.54 12.84
CA LYS A 42 9.18 -5.69 12.72
C LYS A 42 9.51 -4.19 12.78
N GLU A 43 10.49 -3.81 13.59
CA GLU A 43 11.01 -2.43 13.63
C GLU A 43 11.64 -2.02 12.30
N SER A 44 12.43 -2.91 11.69
CA SER A 44 13.04 -2.67 10.38
C SER A 44 12.02 -2.48 9.26
N LEU A 45 10.85 -3.12 9.38
CA LEU A 45 9.72 -2.95 8.47
C LEU A 45 8.87 -1.71 8.80
N GLY A 46 9.18 -1.00 9.89
CA GLY A 46 8.44 0.20 10.31
C GLY A 46 7.10 -0.09 11.01
N LEU A 47 6.79 -1.35 11.34
CA LEU A 47 5.50 -1.74 11.94
C LEU A 47 5.33 -1.26 13.39
N ASN A 48 6.44 -0.97 14.08
CA ASN A 48 6.43 -0.45 15.45
C ASN A 48 6.28 1.09 15.52
N LYS A 49 6.22 1.77 14.37
CA LYS A 49 6.00 3.22 14.31
C LYS A 49 4.51 3.50 14.16
N SER A 50 3.77 3.46 15.27
CA SER A 50 2.34 3.79 15.33
C SER A 50 2.05 5.30 15.25
N GLY A 51 2.84 6.05 14.48
CA GLY A 51 2.56 7.46 14.19
C GLY A 51 1.54 7.57 13.04
N GLN A 52 0.63 8.54 13.11
CA GLN A 52 -0.26 8.86 11.99
C GLN A 52 0.58 9.13 10.73
N THR A 53 0.50 8.24 9.76
CA THR A 53 1.08 8.42 8.43
C THR A 53 0.02 9.06 7.54
N GLY A 54 -0.16 10.38 7.65
CA GLY A 54 -1.08 11.12 6.78
C GLY A 54 -1.62 12.42 7.40
N PRO A 55 -2.28 13.26 6.60
CA PRO A 55 -2.98 14.45 7.08
C PRO A 55 -4.06 14.09 8.11
N HIS A 56 -4.15 14.84 9.21
CA HIS A 56 -5.12 14.57 10.28
C HIS A 56 -6.59 14.80 9.84
N ASP A 57 -6.79 15.55 8.75
CA ASP A 57 -8.09 15.95 8.20
C ASP A 57 -8.63 14.99 7.13
N ASP A 58 -7.87 13.95 6.75
CA ASP A 58 -8.28 13.00 5.72
C ASP A 58 -8.53 11.58 6.28
N PRO A 59 -9.75 11.00 6.11
CA PRO A 59 -10.06 9.66 6.60
C PRO A 59 -9.49 8.52 5.74
N ARG A 60 -8.88 8.83 4.58
CA ARG A 60 -8.35 7.82 3.65
C ARG A 60 -7.09 7.18 4.23
N LYS A 61 -7.02 5.84 4.17
CA LYS A 61 -5.84 5.07 4.60
C LYS A 61 -4.63 5.23 3.67
N VAL A 62 -4.88 5.58 2.42
CA VAL A 62 -3.87 5.77 1.38
C VAL A 62 -4.30 7.00 0.56
N ILE A 63 -3.40 7.96 0.41
CA ILE A 63 -3.57 9.14 -0.43
C ILE A 63 -2.49 9.07 -1.51
N VAL A 64 -2.90 9.14 -2.78
CA VAL A 64 -1.97 9.21 -3.90
C VAL A 64 -1.63 10.67 -4.12
N GLU A 65 -0.39 11.09 -3.87
CA GLU A 65 0.00 12.50 -4.00
C GLU A 65 0.23 12.89 -5.46
N TYR A 66 0.92 12.06 -6.24
CA TYR A 66 1.20 12.31 -7.65
C TYR A 66 1.57 11.03 -8.40
N LEU A 67 1.48 11.08 -9.72
CA LEU A 67 2.03 10.09 -10.64
C LEU A 67 3.12 10.76 -11.48
N ALA A 68 4.28 10.14 -11.64
CA ALA A 68 5.37 10.68 -12.46
C ALA A 68 5.76 9.71 -13.58
N LEU A 69 6.07 10.27 -14.75
CA LEU A 69 6.68 9.55 -15.87
C LEU A 69 8.16 9.93 -15.96
N GLU A 70 9.01 8.98 -15.57
CA GLU A 70 10.47 9.09 -15.64
C GLU A 70 10.96 8.59 -17.01
N VAL A 71 11.74 9.41 -17.70
CA VAL A 71 12.35 9.06 -19.00
C VAL A 71 13.80 9.52 -19.00
N GLN A 72 14.72 8.59 -19.25
CA GLN A 72 16.15 8.91 -19.30
C GLN A 72 16.44 10.03 -20.30
N GLY A 73 17.18 11.05 -19.85
CA GLY A 73 17.59 12.20 -20.69
C GLY A 73 16.51 13.28 -20.83
N ARG A 74 15.45 13.22 -20.03
CA ARG A 74 14.35 14.20 -19.96
C ARG A 74 14.00 14.47 -18.50
N GLU A 75 13.46 15.66 -18.22
CA GLU A 75 12.87 15.97 -16.92
C GLU A 75 11.54 15.21 -16.73
N ASP A 76 11.33 14.71 -15.52
CA ASP A 76 10.14 13.91 -15.17
C ASP A 76 8.85 14.70 -15.38
N VAL A 77 7.87 14.04 -16.00
CA VAL A 77 6.53 14.61 -16.14
C VAL A 77 5.70 14.18 -14.94
N ARG A 78 5.36 15.12 -14.05
CA ARG A 78 4.57 14.87 -12.84
C ARG A 78 3.12 15.31 -13.02
N VAL A 79 2.18 14.45 -12.64
CA VAL A 79 0.74 14.69 -12.55
C VAL A 79 0.36 14.71 -11.07
N ASP A 80 -0.09 15.85 -10.57
CA ASP A 80 -0.56 15.98 -9.19
C ASP A 80 -1.94 15.32 -9.01
N LEU A 81 -2.08 14.51 -7.96
CA LEU A 81 -3.29 13.76 -7.61
C LEU A 81 -3.72 14.02 -6.15
N SER A 82 -3.09 15.01 -5.50
CA SER A 82 -3.28 15.29 -4.08
C SER A 82 -4.64 15.93 -3.78
N THR A 83 -5.28 16.51 -4.79
CA THR A 83 -6.62 17.11 -4.71
C THR A 83 -7.69 16.13 -5.21
N PRO A 84 -8.84 16.00 -4.49
CA PRO A 84 -9.94 15.10 -4.89
C PRO A 84 -10.65 15.50 -6.18
#